data_AF-T1BP78-F1
#
_entry.id   AF-T1BP78-F1
#
_cell.length_a   1.000
_cell.length_b   1.000
_cell.length_c   1.000
_cell.angle_alpha   90.00
_cell.angle_beta   90.00
_cell.angle_gamma   90.00
#
_symmetry.space_group_name_H-M   'P 1'
#
loop_
_entity.id
_entity.type
_entity.pdbx_description
1 polymer ?
#
loop_
_entity_poly.entity_id
_entity_poly.type
_entity_poly.pdbx_seq_one_letter_code
_entity_poly.pdbx_strand_id
1 'polypeptide(L)'
;RAAAGELWPSLRTGHNLFVRVVVWARSMRSLPEVARELGLSPEETVPYGEALKIPVAQIRARADGPRRGRLILVTATTPTPQGEGKTVTAIGLAMALRACGHASVVCLRQPSMGPVFGVKGGATGGGRATVEPQTDISLGFTGDLEAAGEAQNLLAALVDNHRYHGVEPTLDDRTLEWPRAFDVEDRALRRIEIARSPARPWAPRETRFVITAASEVRSLFITI
;
A
#
# COMPACT_ATOMS: atom_id res chain seq x y z
N ARG A 1 -39.42 -26.10 -2.28
CA ARG A 1 -38.20 -26.52 -1.55
C ARG A 1 -36.98 -25.88 -2.20
N ALA A 2 -36.58 -24.72 -1.70
CA ALA A 2 -35.26 -24.10 -1.91
C ALA A 2 -35.16 -23.04 -0.81
N ALA A 3 -34.21 -23.16 0.11
CA ALA A 3 -34.11 -22.26 1.26
C ALA A 3 -33.31 -21.01 0.87
N ALA A 4 -33.94 -19.85 0.98
CA ALA A 4 -33.19 -18.60 1.16
C ALA A 4 -32.83 -18.50 2.66
N GLY A 5 -31.55 -18.45 2.98
CA GLY A 5 -31.06 -18.34 4.34
C GLY A 5 -29.54 -18.16 4.36
N GLU A 6 -29.07 -17.23 5.21
CA GLU A 6 -27.67 -17.03 5.57
C GLU A 6 -26.71 -16.52 4.46
N LEU A 7 -27.06 -15.36 3.89
CA LEU A 7 -26.03 -14.39 3.52
C LEU A 7 -25.65 -13.60 4.78
N TRP A 8 -24.34 -13.56 5.08
CA TRP A 8 -23.65 -12.75 6.11
C TRP A 8 -23.53 -13.27 7.56
N PRO A 9 -22.48 -14.05 7.84
CA PRO A 9 -21.84 -14.06 9.16
C PRO A 9 -20.42 -13.44 9.13
N SER A 10 -20.21 -12.46 10.02
CA SER A 10 -18.90 -11.93 10.45
C SER A 10 -18.04 -11.09 9.49
N LEU A 11 -18.40 -9.81 9.33
CA LEU A 11 -17.41 -8.75 9.11
C LEU A 11 -16.54 -8.58 10.37
N ARG A 12 -15.45 -9.35 10.48
CA ARG A 12 -14.36 -9.05 11.42
C ARG A 12 -13.40 -8.06 10.75
N THR A 13 -13.54 -6.78 11.07
CA THR A 13 -12.66 -5.69 10.60
C THR A 13 -11.26 -5.77 11.25
N GLY A 14 -10.48 -6.75 10.81
CA GLY A 14 -9.05 -6.83 11.06
C GLY A 14 -8.30 -5.80 10.23
N HIS A 15 -8.20 -4.56 10.72
CA HIS A 15 -7.32 -3.54 10.15
C HIS A 15 -5.87 -4.07 10.13
N ASN A 16 -5.28 -4.16 8.94
CA ASN A 16 -3.92 -4.66 8.78
C ASN A 16 -2.89 -3.50 8.74
N LEU A 17 -2.13 -3.35 9.83
CA LEU A 17 -0.90 -2.57 10.00
C LEU A 17 0.36 -3.43 9.75
N PHE A 18 1.17 -3.12 8.73
CA PHE A 18 2.20 -4.03 8.21
C PHE A 18 3.61 -3.80 8.80
N VAL A 19 4.29 -4.88 9.18
CA VAL A 19 5.74 -4.92 9.48
C VAL A 19 6.42 -5.82 8.42
N ARG A 20 7.42 -5.29 7.70
CA ARG A 20 8.17 -6.00 6.63
C ARG A 20 9.63 -6.22 7.03
N VAL A 21 10.22 -7.34 6.57
CA VAL A 21 11.64 -7.67 6.76
C VAL A 21 12.21 -8.39 5.53
N VAL A 22 13.38 -7.98 5.02
CA VAL A 22 14.08 -8.65 3.89
C VAL A 22 15.61 -8.51 4.01
N VAL A 23 16.37 -9.62 4.08
CA VAL A 23 17.86 -9.72 3.96
C VAL A 23 18.30 -11.18 3.63
N TRP A 24 19.31 -11.54 2.80
CA TRP A 24 19.94 -11.02 1.57
C TRP A 24 21.04 -12.03 1.10
N ALA A 25 21.09 -12.53 -0.16
CA ALA A 25 22.21 -13.37 -0.68
C ALA A 25 22.22 -13.58 -2.22
N ARG A 26 23.36 -14.06 -2.77
CA ARG A 26 23.59 -14.38 -4.22
C ARG A 26 22.67 -15.47 -4.81
N SER A 27 21.94 -16.17 -3.95
CA SER A 27 20.79 -17.01 -4.24
C SER A 27 19.71 -16.60 -3.24
N MET A 28 18.49 -16.34 -3.71
CA MET A 28 17.38 -15.94 -2.83
C MET A 28 17.16 -16.99 -1.74
N ARG A 29 17.00 -16.52 -0.50
CA ARG A 29 16.65 -17.37 0.64
C ARG A 29 15.16 -17.64 0.65
N SER A 30 14.72 -18.78 1.19
CA SER A 30 13.29 -19.04 1.33
C SER A 30 12.66 -18.07 2.33
N LEU A 31 11.49 -17.53 2.01
CA LEU A 31 10.76 -16.61 2.90
C LEU A 31 10.45 -17.23 4.28
N PRO A 32 10.10 -18.54 4.42
CA PRO A 32 9.93 -19.18 5.72
C PRO A 32 11.19 -19.18 6.59
N GLU A 33 12.39 -19.28 6.02
CA GLU A 33 13.63 -19.12 6.81
C GLU A 33 13.78 -17.69 7.34
N VAL A 34 13.51 -16.69 6.49
CA VAL A 34 13.58 -15.27 6.87
C VAL A 34 12.56 -14.98 7.99
N ALA A 35 11.34 -15.50 7.87
CA ALA A 35 10.31 -15.40 8.92
C ALA A 35 10.76 -16.05 10.24
N ARG A 36 11.32 -17.26 10.18
CA ARG A 36 11.82 -17.99 11.36
C ARG A 36 12.95 -17.24 12.09
N GLU A 37 13.84 -16.56 11.37
CA GLU A 37 14.88 -15.70 11.99
C GLU A 37 14.33 -14.51 12.78
N LEU A 38 13.05 -14.20 12.60
CA LEU A 38 12.36 -13.07 13.23
C LEU A 38 11.43 -13.52 14.35
N GLY A 39 11.43 -14.82 14.68
CA GLY A 39 10.50 -15.39 15.63
C GLY A 39 9.05 -15.35 15.14
N LEU A 40 8.83 -15.51 13.83
CA LEU A 40 7.53 -15.76 13.23
C LEU A 40 7.42 -17.26 12.90
N SER A 41 6.35 -17.91 13.34
CA SER A 41 6.02 -19.27 12.93
C SER A 41 5.23 -19.27 11.60
N PRO A 42 5.14 -20.41 10.88
CA PRO A 42 4.38 -20.49 9.64
C PRO A 42 2.92 -20.03 9.79
N GLU A 43 2.27 -20.37 10.91
CA GLU A 43 0.87 -20.07 11.23
C GLU A 43 0.61 -18.56 11.45
N GLU A 44 1.68 -17.79 11.64
CA GLU A 44 1.64 -16.34 11.84
C GLU A 44 1.90 -15.56 10.55
N THR A 45 2.09 -16.28 9.44
CA THR A 45 2.36 -15.73 8.11
C THR A 45 1.42 -16.29 7.06
N VAL A 46 1.11 -15.49 6.05
CA VAL A 46 0.29 -15.89 4.91
C VAL A 46 1.12 -15.69 3.64
N PRO A 47 1.48 -16.76 2.91
CA PRO A 47 2.16 -16.65 1.63
C PRO A 47 1.36 -15.86 0.60
N TYR A 48 2.04 -15.00 -0.15
CA TYR A 48 1.48 -14.24 -1.26
C TYR A 48 2.56 -14.07 -2.34
N GLY A 49 2.64 -14.99 -3.30
CA GLY A 49 3.71 -15.01 -4.30
C GLY A 49 5.09 -14.95 -3.64
N GLU A 50 5.91 -13.99 -4.07
CA GLU A 50 7.26 -13.72 -3.54
C GLU A 50 7.25 -12.90 -2.23
N ALA A 51 6.19 -12.99 -1.43
CA ALA A 51 6.06 -12.28 -0.15
C ALA A 51 5.35 -13.12 0.93
N LEU A 52 5.52 -12.69 2.19
CA LEU A 52 4.70 -13.11 3.33
C LEU A 52 3.94 -11.89 3.87
N LYS A 53 2.62 -12.03 4.03
CA LYS A 53 1.82 -11.09 4.83
C LYS A 53 1.74 -11.59 6.26
N ILE A 54 1.83 -10.69 7.23
CA ILE A 54 1.61 -11.01 8.66
C ILE A 54 0.21 -10.50 9.03
N PRO A 55 -0.75 -11.36 9.42
CA PRO A 55 -2.07 -10.92 9.84
C PRO A 55 -1.99 -10.07 11.10
N VAL A 56 -2.82 -9.04 11.22
CA VAL A 56 -2.60 -8.04 12.28
C VAL A 56 -3.24 -8.34 13.62
N ALA A 57 -4.02 -9.43 13.69
CA ALA A 57 -4.17 -10.16 14.94
C ALA A 57 -2.78 -10.57 15.52
N GLN A 58 -1.85 -11.07 14.70
CA GLN A 58 -0.52 -11.51 15.14
C GLN A 58 0.44 -10.36 15.47
N ILE A 59 0.30 -9.22 14.80
CA ILE A 59 1.07 -8.00 15.13
C ILE A 59 0.54 -7.36 16.41
N ARG A 60 -0.78 -7.30 16.61
CA ARG A 60 -1.40 -6.79 17.84
C ARG A 60 -1.10 -7.71 19.04
N ALA A 61 -1.19 -9.02 18.89
CA ALA A 61 -0.82 -9.98 19.94
C ALA A 61 0.64 -9.84 20.41
N ARG A 62 1.53 -9.33 19.55
CA ARG A 62 2.93 -9.02 19.89
C ARG A 62 3.14 -7.61 20.48
N ALA A 63 2.18 -6.70 20.35
CA ALA A 63 2.38 -5.26 20.65
C ALA A 63 2.60 -4.97 22.15
N ASP A 64 2.07 -5.85 23.01
CA ASP A 64 2.19 -5.82 24.46
C ASP A 64 3.37 -6.67 24.99
N GLY A 65 4.21 -7.18 24.08
CA GLY A 65 5.38 -8.00 24.42
C GLY A 65 6.48 -7.24 25.18
N PRO A 66 7.29 -7.95 26.00
CA PRO A 66 8.15 -7.34 27.03
C PRO A 66 9.37 -6.54 26.54
N ARG A 67 9.65 -6.46 25.23
CA ARG A 67 10.71 -5.61 24.67
C ARG A 67 10.31 -5.00 23.34
N ARG A 68 10.30 -3.67 23.27
CA ARG A 68 10.36 -2.93 22.01
C ARG A 68 11.83 -2.83 21.57
N GLY A 69 12.11 -3.11 20.30
CA GLY A 69 13.43 -2.92 19.71
C GLY A 69 13.82 -1.44 19.63
N ARG A 70 15.06 -1.15 19.23
CA ARG A 70 15.48 0.23 18.97
C ARG A 70 14.94 0.68 17.60
N LEU A 71 14.20 1.78 17.57
CA LEU A 71 13.78 2.43 16.33
C LEU A 71 14.90 3.35 15.81
N ILE A 72 15.33 3.15 14.57
CA ILE A 72 16.29 4.02 13.89
C ILE A 72 15.60 4.64 12.68
N LEU A 73 15.41 5.95 12.71
CA LEU A 73 14.84 6.71 11.59
C LEU A 73 15.95 7.17 10.65
N VAL A 74 15.89 6.75 9.38
CA VAL A 74 16.80 7.23 8.33
C VAL A 74 16.13 8.34 7.55
N THR A 75 16.66 9.56 7.67
CA THR A 75 16.24 10.74 6.92
C THR A 75 17.34 11.20 5.95
N ALA A 76 17.08 12.23 5.16
CA ALA A 76 18.04 12.85 4.26
C ALA A 76 17.81 14.37 4.18
N THR A 77 18.79 15.06 3.61
CA THR A 77 18.74 16.45 3.16
C THR A 77 17.65 16.69 2.10
N THR A 78 17.37 17.97 1.81
CA THR A 78 16.49 18.38 0.71
C THR A 78 16.92 17.69 -0.60
N PRO A 79 16.03 16.99 -1.33
CA PRO A 79 16.42 16.21 -2.49
C PRO A 79 17.08 17.03 -3.60
N THR A 80 18.27 16.61 -4.02
CA THR A 80 18.97 17.13 -5.20
C THR A 80 18.74 16.24 -6.42
N PRO A 81 18.97 16.74 -7.66
CA PRO A 81 18.94 15.91 -8.87
C PRO A 81 19.92 14.71 -8.86
N GLN A 82 21.00 14.80 -8.07
CA GLN A 82 22.01 13.77 -7.91
C GLN A 82 21.53 12.57 -7.07
N GLY A 83 20.53 12.79 -6.21
CA GLY A 83 19.90 11.75 -5.39
C GLY A 83 20.63 11.45 -4.07
N GLU A 84 19.90 11.56 -2.96
CA GLU A 84 20.45 11.46 -1.60
C GLU A 84 20.74 10.03 -1.10
N GLY A 85 20.51 8.99 -1.91
CA GLY A 85 20.77 7.59 -1.52
C GLY A 85 19.97 7.02 -0.34
N LYS A 86 19.03 7.77 0.27
CA LYS A 86 18.32 7.42 1.53
C LYS A 86 17.89 5.95 1.67
N THR A 87 17.27 5.37 0.65
CA THR A 87 16.84 3.96 0.66
C THR A 87 18.02 2.99 0.69
N VAL A 88 19.06 3.26 -0.10
CA VAL A 88 20.33 2.51 -0.13
C VAL A 88 20.98 2.54 1.26
N THR A 89 21.02 3.71 1.91
CA THR A 89 21.54 3.88 3.27
C THR A 89 20.71 3.12 4.31
N ALA A 90 19.38 3.13 4.20
CA ALA A 90 18.51 2.40 5.13
C ALA A 90 18.69 0.87 5.04
N ILE A 91 18.76 0.33 3.81
CA ILE A 91 19.02 -1.09 3.58
C ILE A 91 20.44 -1.45 4.03
N GLY A 92 21.45 -0.67 3.63
CA GLY A 92 22.85 -0.88 3.98
C GLY A 92 23.10 -0.85 5.49
N LEU A 93 22.42 0.04 6.23
CA LEU A 93 22.47 0.09 7.69
C LEU A 93 21.87 -1.18 8.33
N ALA A 94 20.72 -1.66 7.84
CA ALA A 94 20.12 -2.88 8.35
C ALA A 94 21.00 -4.12 8.08
N MET A 95 21.62 -4.18 6.88
CA MET A 95 22.61 -5.21 6.53
C MET A 95 23.85 -5.15 7.44
N ALA A 96 24.41 -3.96 7.67
CA ALA A 96 25.58 -3.76 8.52
C ALA A 96 25.30 -4.17 9.98
N LEU A 97 24.14 -3.79 10.53
CA LEU A 97 23.71 -4.20 11.87
C LEU A 97 23.61 -5.72 11.99
N ARG A 98 23.07 -6.42 10.98
CA ARG A 98 23.05 -7.90 10.93
C ARG A 98 24.45 -8.50 10.82
N ALA A 99 25.35 -7.91 10.03
CA ALA A 99 26.75 -8.33 9.95
C ALA A 99 27.51 -8.16 11.29
N CYS A 100 27.13 -7.17 12.11
CA CYS A 100 27.61 -6.98 13.48
C CYS A 100 26.92 -7.87 14.53
N GLY A 101 26.07 -8.82 14.12
CA GLY A 101 25.39 -9.75 15.03
C GLY A 101 24.12 -9.21 15.70
N HIS A 102 23.59 -8.05 15.27
CA HIS A 102 22.32 -7.53 15.78
C HIS A 102 21.13 -8.06 14.96
N ALA A 103 20.07 -8.48 15.65
CA ALA A 103 18.77 -8.69 15.04
C ALA A 103 18.24 -7.34 14.50
N SER A 104 18.22 -7.19 13.17
CA SER A 104 17.86 -5.95 12.49
C SER A 104 16.92 -6.20 11.31
N VAL A 105 16.11 -5.19 11.02
CA VAL A 105 14.95 -5.17 10.12
C VAL A 105 14.92 -3.81 9.42
N VAL A 106 14.62 -3.78 8.12
CA VAL A 106 14.35 -2.54 7.38
C VAL A 106 12.87 -2.46 6.98
N CYS A 107 12.19 -1.40 7.42
CA CYS A 107 10.83 -1.08 7.01
C CYS A 107 10.86 -0.03 5.88
N LEU A 108 10.38 -0.38 4.70
CA LEU A 108 10.31 0.50 3.53
C LEU A 108 8.86 0.66 3.05
N ARG A 109 8.58 1.78 2.37
CA ARG A 109 7.30 2.00 1.68
C ARG A 109 7.32 1.27 0.34
N GLN A 110 6.22 0.58 0.01
CA GLN A 110 5.99 0.09 -1.36
C GLN A 110 5.95 1.27 -2.35
N PRO A 111 6.66 1.19 -3.49
CA PRO A 111 6.52 2.17 -4.58
C PRO A 111 5.13 2.13 -5.21
N SER A 112 4.72 3.25 -5.79
CA SER A 112 3.68 3.27 -6.82
C SER A 112 4.23 2.65 -8.10
N MET A 113 3.38 1.93 -8.84
CA MET A 113 3.70 1.35 -10.13
C MET A 113 3.85 2.42 -11.23
N GLY A 114 3.06 3.49 -11.19
CA GLY A 114 3.07 4.55 -12.21
C GLY A 114 4.46 5.11 -12.53
N PRO A 115 5.25 5.57 -11.53
CA PRO A 115 6.58 6.14 -11.76
C PRO A 115 7.65 5.14 -12.23
N VAL A 116 7.40 3.83 -12.15
CA VAL A 116 8.33 2.77 -12.62
C VAL A 116 8.52 2.85 -14.13
N PHE A 117 7.47 3.25 -14.86
CA PHE A 117 7.51 3.47 -16.31
C PHE A 117 7.85 4.94 -16.68
N GLY A 118 8.14 5.77 -15.68
CA GLY A 118 8.50 7.18 -15.82
C GLY A 118 10.01 7.41 -15.65
N VAL A 119 10.37 8.59 -15.11
CA VAL A 119 11.77 9.02 -14.95
C VAL A 119 12.37 8.57 -13.60
N LYS A 120 11.58 7.94 -12.72
CA LYS A 120 11.95 7.75 -11.31
C LYS A 120 12.52 6.36 -11.03
N GLY A 121 13.81 6.31 -10.71
CA GLY A 121 14.52 5.08 -10.38
C GLY A 121 13.92 4.30 -9.19
N GLY A 122 14.21 3.01 -9.13
CA GLY A 122 13.58 2.04 -8.23
C GLY A 122 13.63 2.39 -6.75
N ALA A 123 12.51 2.18 -6.05
CA ALA A 123 12.38 2.44 -4.60
C ALA A 123 12.92 1.30 -3.71
N THR A 124 13.58 0.32 -4.31
CA THR A 124 14.07 -0.93 -3.72
C THR A 124 15.53 -0.87 -3.26
N GLY A 125 16.21 0.26 -3.44
CA GLY A 125 17.62 0.43 -3.09
C GLY A 125 18.52 0.55 -4.33
N GLY A 126 19.75 0.05 -4.23
CA GLY A 126 20.70 0.11 -5.35
C GLY A 126 22.08 -0.48 -5.02
N GLY A 127 22.83 -0.81 -6.07
CA GLY A 127 24.16 -1.42 -5.94
C GLY A 127 24.11 -2.75 -5.19
N ARG A 128 24.78 -2.83 -4.04
CA ARG A 128 24.77 -4.02 -3.14
C ARG A 128 23.79 -3.89 -1.97
N ALA A 129 22.96 -2.86 -1.93
CA ALA A 129 21.96 -2.65 -0.89
C ALA A 129 20.57 -2.53 -1.54
N THR A 130 20.02 -3.68 -1.93
CA THR A 130 18.72 -3.84 -2.58
C THR A 130 17.78 -4.72 -1.74
N VAL A 131 16.47 -4.55 -1.96
CA VAL A 131 15.42 -5.46 -1.52
C VAL A 131 14.88 -6.19 -2.74
N GLU A 132 14.85 -7.52 -2.66
CA GLU A 132 14.41 -8.41 -3.74
C GLU A 132 13.08 -9.10 -3.40
N PRO A 133 12.29 -9.53 -4.41
CA PRO A 133 12.50 -9.31 -5.83
C PRO A 133 12.05 -7.90 -6.28
N GLN A 134 12.96 -7.16 -6.93
CA GLN A 134 12.71 -5.76 -7.27
C GLN A 134 11.55 -5.55 -8.24
N THR A 135 11.37 -6.45 -9.20
CA THR A 135 10.32 -6.36 -10.23
C THR A 135 8.94 -6.44 -9.61
N ASP A 136 8.65 -7.47 -8.82
CA ASP A 136 7.34 -7.67 -8.21
C ASP A 136 7.02 -6.54 -7.23
N ILE A 137 8.01 -6.09 -6.43
CA ILE A 137 7.86 -4.95 -5.51
C ILE A 137 7.45 -3.66 -6.26
N SER A 138 7.87 -3.53 -7.52
CA SER A 138 7.59 -2.37 -8.37
C SER A 138 6.29 -2.50 -9.16
N LEU A 139 5.83 -3.72 -9.46
CA LEU A 139 4.68 -4.02 -10.31
C LEU A 139 3.52 -4.62 -9.49
N GLY A 140 2.91 -3.78 -8.65
CA GLY A 140 1.72 -4.10 -7.82
C GLY A 140 1.99 -4.97 -6.59
N PHE A 141 3.03 -5.82 -6.63
CA PHE A 141 3.50 -6.64 -5.52
C PHE A 141 2.40 -7.53 -4.92
N THR A 142 1.89 -7.16 -3.75
CA THR A 142 0.91 -7.94 -3.01
C THR A 142 -0.53 -7.39 -3.09
N GLY A 143 -0.81 -6.51 -4.04
CA GLY A 143 -2.14 -5.89 -4.23
C GLY A 143 -2.46 -4.76 -3.24
N ASP A 144 -1.48 -4.30 -2.46
CA ASP A 144 -1.71 -3.36 -1.34
C ASP A 144 -2.08 -1.94 -1.80
N LEU A 145 -1.69 -1.53 -3.01
CA LEU A 145 -2.08 -0.24 -3.60
C LEU A 145 -3.38 -0.39 -4.38
N GLU A 146 -3.53 -1.48 -5.11
CA GLU A 146 -4.72 -1.87 -5.87
C GLU A 146 -5.96 -1.87 -4.96
N ALA A 147 -5.89 -2.53 -3.81
CA ALA A 147 -6.97 -2.55 -2.81
C ALA A 147 -7.28 -1.14 -2.25
N ALA A 148 -6.27 -0.29 -2.05
CA ALA A 148 -6.47 1.09 -1.61
C ALA A 148 -7.12 1.97 -2.71
N GLY A 149 -6.78 1.72 -3.97
CA GLY A 149 -7.39 2.38 -5.13
C GLY A 149 -8.82 1.92 -5.37
N GLU A 150 -9.10 0.63 -5.24
CA GLU A 150 -10.44 0.05 -5.32
C GLU A 150 -11.35 0.62 -4.23
N ALA A 151 -10.89 0.67 -2.97
CA ALA A 151 -11.65 1.28 -1.87
C ALA A 151 -11.95 2.78 -2.09
N GLN A 152 -10.97 3.56 -2.58
CA GLN A 152 -11.18 4.97 -2.97
C GLN A 152 -12.24 5.09 -4.08
N ASN A 153 -12.17 4.22 -5.10
CA ASN A 153 -13.05 4.22 -6.25
C ASN A 153 -14.47 3.71 -5.93
N LEU A 154 -14.59 2.78 -4.98
CA LEU A 154 -15.87 2.31 -4.45
C LEU A 154 -16.61 3.45 -3.76
N LEU A 155 -15.96 4.21 -2.88
CA LEU A 155 -16.58 5.39 -2.26
C LEU A 155 -16.97 6.44 -3.32
N ALA A 156 -16.11 6.69 -4.31
CA ALA A 156 -16.45 7.59 -5.42
C ALA A 156 -17.66 7.09 -6.25
N ALA A 157 -17.80 5.77 -6.45
CA ALA A 157 -18.94 5.17 -7.12
C ALA A 157 -20.22 5.21 -6.27
N LEU A 158 -20.13 4.98 -4.95
CA LEU A 158 -21.26 5.09 -4.02
C LEU A 158 -21.79 6.52 -3.93
N VAL A 159 -20.91 7.52 -3.94
CA VAL A 159 -21.30 8.95 -4.03
C VAL A 159 -22.05 9.25 -5.32
N ASP A 160 -21.54 8.82 -6.48
CA ASP A 160 -22.25 9.02 -7.75
C ASP A 160 -23.56 8.22 -7.82
N ASN A 161 -23.66 7.06 -7.15
CA ASN A 161 -24.88 6.27 -7.02
C ASN A 161 -25.92 6.93 -6.09
N HIS A 162 -25.49 7.54 -4.99
CA HIS A 162 -26.34 8.33 -4.09
C HIS A 162 -26.96 9.52 -4.85
N ARG A 163 -26.15 10.25 -5.63
CA ARG A 163 -26.60 11.30 -6.55
C ARG A 163 -27.60 10.78 -7.59
N TYR A 164 -27.30 9.64 -8.22
CA TYR A 164 -28.19 8.97 -9.20
C TYR A 164 -29.58 8.66 -8.63
N HIS A 165 -29.66 8.21 -7.36
CA HIS A 165 -30.92 7.86 -6.71
C HIS A 165 -31.66 9.06 -6.07
N GLY A 166 -31.00 10.22 -5.92
CA GLY A 166 -31.63 11.43 -5.36
C GLY A 166 -32.04 11.27 -3.89
N VAL A 167 -31.26 10.55 -3.09
CA VAL A 167 -31.55 10.28 -1.67
C VAL A 167 -31.07 11.46 -0.81
N GLU A 168 -31.82 11.80 0.24
CA GLU A 168 -31.40 12.82 1.20
C GLU A 168 -30.33 12.30 2.19
N PRO A 169 -29.34 13.12 2.61
CA PRO A 169 -29.14 14.51 2.20
C PRO A 169 -28.61 14.61 0.76
N THR A 170 -29.10 15.58 0.01
CA THR A 170 -28.53 15.97 -1.29
C THR A 170 -27.07 16.43 -1.15
N LEU A 171 -26.26 16.15 -2.17
CA LEU A 171 -24.83 16.52 -2.23
C LEU A 171 -24.64 17.67 -3.21
N ASP A 172 -23.97 18.75 -2.79
CA ASP A 172 -23.62 19.86 -3.69
C ASP A 172 -22.38 19.50 -4.53
N ASP A 173 -22.61 19.29 -5.82
CA ASP A 173 -21.59 19.01 -6.84
C ASP A 173 -20.43 20.02 -6.85
N ARG A 174 -20.66 21.27 -6.42
CA ARG A 174 -19.63 22.32 -6.34
C ARG A 174 -18.64 22.10 -5.20
N THR A 175 -19.02 21.30 -4.20
CA THR A 175 -18.21 21.00 -3.00
C THR A 175 -17.69 19.56 -2.98
N LEU A 176 -18.04 18.75 -3.99
CA LEU A 176 -17.68 17.33 -4.03
C LEU A 176 -16.23 17.12 -4.48
N GLU A 177 -15.30 17.21 -3.53
CA GLU A 177 -13.87 17.12 -3.81
C GLU A 177 -13.33 15.68 -3.93
N TRP A 178 -14.11 14.65 -3.60
CA TRP A 178 -13.62 13.25 -3.52
C TRP A 178 -13.14 12.72 -4.89
N PRO A 179 -11.84 12.43 -5.06
CA PRO A 179 -11.28 11.99 -6.33
C PRO A 179 -11.38 10.47 -6.52
N ARG A 180 -11.20 10.03 -7.77
CA ARG A 180 -10.93 8.62 -8.11
C ARG A 180 -9.43 8.34 -8.04
N ALA A 181 -9.02 7.08 -7.91
CA ALA A 181 -7.62 6.67 -7.84
C ALA A 181 -7.24 5.70 -8.97
N PHE A 182 -6.05 5.87 -9.53
CA PHE A 182 -5.46 4.96 -10.51
C PHE A 182 -3.93 5.03 -10.42
N ASP A 183 -3.22 3.90 -10.30
CA ASP A 183 -1.78 3.90 -9.98
C ASP A 183 -0.88 3.96 -11.23
N VAL A 184 -1.20 4.87 -12.16
CA VAL A 184 -0.52 5.08 -13.44
C VAL A 184 -0.27 6.57 -13.65
N GLU A 185 0.83 6.94 -14.31
CA GLU A 185 1.17 8.34 -14.64
C GLU A 185 0.34 8.90 -15.82
N ASP A 186 -1.00 8.84 -15.71
CA ASP A 186 -1.90 9.45 -16.69
C ASP A 186 -2.20 10.92 -16.36
N ARG A 187 -1.66 11.84 -17.17
CA ARG A 187 -1.89 13.29 -17.04
C ARG A 187 -3.23 13.76 -17.61
N ALA A 188 -3.87 13.00 -18.49
CA ALA A 188 -5.15 13.37 -19.10
C ALA A 188 -6.30 13.28 -18.08
N LEU A 189 -6.20 12.39 -17.09
CA LEU A 189 -7.22 12.19 -16.05
C LEU A 189 -7.19 13.22 -14.91
N ARG A 190 -6.32 14.25 -14.97
CA ARG A 190 -6.17 15.28 -13.93
C ARG A 190 -7.40 16.18 -13.75
N ARG A 191 -8.20 16.37 -14.80
CA ARG A 191 -9.50 17.05 -14.76
C ARG A 191 -10.35 16.46 -15.88
N ILE A 192 -11.46 15.85 -15.50
CA ILE A 192 -12.40 15.20 -16.42
C ILE A 192 -13.82 15.59 -16.07
N GLU A 193 -14.72 15.53 -17.04
CA GLU A 193 -16.16 15.58 -16.79
C GLU A 193 -16.74 14.17 -16.92
N ILE A 194 -17.53 13.75 -15.94
CA ILE A 194 -18.13 12.41 -15.89
C ILE A 194 -19.66 12.49 -15.94
N ALA A 195 -20.28 11.33 -16.08
CA ALA A 195 -21.72 11.13 -15.99
C ALA A 195 -22.54 11.84 -17.09
N ARG A 196 -21.90 12.25 -18.20
CA ARG A 196 -22.58 12.70 -19.43
C ARG A 196 -23.53 11.62 -19.96
N SER A 197 -24.85 11.86 -19.86
CA SER A 197 -25.88 10.98 -20.39
C SER A 197 -27.03 11.80 -20.97
N PRO A 198 -27.40 11.61 -22.26
CA PRO A 198 -28.59 12.26 -22.82
C PRO A 198 -29.89 11.61 -22.32
N ALA A 199 -29.82 10.44 -21.69
CA ALA A 199 -30.98 9.60 -21.38
C ALA A 199 -31.49 9.76 -19.94
N ARG A 200 -30.75 10.44 -19.04
CA ARG A 200 -31.12 10.52 -17.60
C ARG A 200 -30.72 11.87 -16.97
N PRO A 201 -31.51 12.41 -16.02
CA PRO A 201 -31.47 13.82 -15.63
C PRO A 201 -30.56 14.14 -14.42
N TRP A 202 -29.44 13.43 -14.22
CA TRP A 202 -28.43 13.90 -13.25
C TRP A 202 -27.45 14.85 -13.94
N ALA A 203 -26.97 15.87 -13.22
CA ALA A 203 -25.99 16.79 -13.76
C ALA A 203 -24.64 16.09 -14.03
N PRO A 204 -24.04 16.28 -15.23
CA PRO A 204 -22.62 16.02 -15.40
C PRO A 204 -21.82 16.81 -14.38
N ARG A 205 -20.72 16.23 -13.87
CA ARG A 205 -19.85 16.91 -12.91
C ARG A 205 -18.39 16.78 -13.32
N GLU A 206 -17.60 17.77 -12.93
CA GLU A 206 -16.16 17.65 -12.97
C GLU A 206 -15.64 16.74 -11.84
N THR A 207 -14.52 16.07 -12.10
CA THR A 207 -13.75 15.33 -11.10
C THR A 207 -12.30 15.15 -11.58
N ARG A 208 -11.48 14.46 -10.78
CA ARG A 208 -10.09 14.14 -11.09
C ARG A 208 -9.76 12.70 -10.68
N PHE A 209 -8.77 12.13 -11.33
CA PHE A 209 -8.01 11.01 -10.78
C PHE A 209 -6.76 11.52 -10.05
N VAL A 210 -6.42 10.85 -8.95
CA VAL A 210 -5.12 10.94 -8.29
C VAL A 210 -4.36 9.64 -8.47
N ILE A 211 -3.02 9.71 -8.42
CA ILE A 211 -2.20 8.52 -8.30
C ILE A 211 -2.53 7.81 -6.98
N THR A 212 -2.67 6.48 -6.98
CA THR A 212 -3.21 5.75 -5.81
C THR A 212 -2.34 5.92 -4.56
N ALA A 213 -1.03 6.07 -4.72
CA ALA A 213 -0.12 6.40 -3.61
C ALA A 213 -0.38 7.77 -2.94
N ALA A 214 -1.19 8.64 -3.55
CA ALA A 214 -1.61 9.95 -3.03
C ALA A 214 -3.11 10.00 -2.62
N SER A 215 -3.80 8.85 -2.55
CA SER A 215 -5.19 8.81 -2.09
C SER A 215 -5.31 9.00 -0.57
N GLU A 216 -6.45 9.52 -0.11
CA GLU A 216 -6.73 9.65 1.32
C GLU A 216 -6.87 8.27 1.98
N VAL A 217 -7.49 7.30 1.29
CA VAL A 217 -7.53 5.90 1.74
C VAL A 217 -6.12 5.34 1.97
N ARG A 218 -5.16 5.62 1.07
CA ARG A 218 -3.77 5.19 1.25
C ARG A 218 -3.09 5.92 2.42
N SER A 219 -3.43 7.19 2.64
CA SER A 219 -2.89 7.98 3.76
C SER A 219 -3.39 7.46 5.12
N LEU A 220 -4.66 7.08 5.23
CA LEU A 220 -5.22 6.41 6.41
C LEU A 220 -4.55 5.03 6.63
N PHE A 221 -4.42 4.24 5.56
CA PHE A 221 -3.84 2.90 5.59
C PHE A 221 -2.38 2.82 6.08
N ILE A 222 -1.60 3.90 5.94
CA ILE A 222 -0.21 3.97 6.45
C ILE A 222 -0.10 4.62 7.84
N THR A 223 -1.22 5.12 8.39
CA THR A 223 -1.28 5.84 9.68
C THR A 223 -1.88 4.97 10.80
N ILE A 224 -2.76 4.02 10.45
CA ILE A 224 -3.48 3.09 11.33
C ILE A 224 -2.71 1.77 11.48
#